data_AF-A0A4R3NAS0-F1
#
_entry.id   AF-A0A4R3NAS0-F1
#
_cell.length_a   1.000
_cell.length_b   1.000
_cell.length_c   1.000
_cell.angle_alpha   90.00
_cell.angle_beta   90.00
_cell.angle_gamma   90.00
#
_symmetry.space_group_name_H-M   'P 1'
#
loop_
_entity.id
_entity.type
_entity.pdbx_description
1 polymer ?
#
loop_
_entity_poly.entity_id
_entity_poly.type
_entity_poly.pdbx_seq_one_letter_code
_entity_poly.pdbx_strand_id
1 'polypeptide(L)'
;MTHLTNNQYFHLLLGDIAMAMAIATYDQDYVVAERLTDYVPGRLRDDWLAQVTAADLRQRVVGLANAAMGSLQRLEQEELSAAATRYGIPIEAALAQEVADHFERRRNAVLRYRR
;
A
#
# COMPACT_ATOMS: atom_id res chain seq x y z
N MET A 1 9.43 -17.31 -11.63
CA MET A 1 8.83 -16.26 -10.78
C MET A 1 9.95 -15.59 -10.02
N THR A 2 10.16 -14.29 -10.21
CA THR A 2 11.22 -13.55 -9.53
C THR A 2 10.85 -13.44 -8.05
N HIS A 3 11.64 -14.01 -7.15
CA HIS A 3 11.41 -13.86 -5.71
C HIS A 3 11.64 -12.39 -5.32
N LEU A 4 10.58 -11.71 -4.91
CA LEU A 4 10.66 -10.36 -4.35
C LEU A 4 11.43 -10.42 -3.04
N THR A 5 12.32 -9.45 -2.80
CA THR A 5 12.88 -9.23 -1.46
C THR A 5 11.77 -8.74 -0.52
N ASN A 6 11.89 -8.99 0.79
CA ASN A 6 10.94 -8.49 1.79
C ASN A 6 10.73 -6.97 1.65
N ASN A 7 11.80 -6.22 1.38
CA ASN A 7 11.69 -4.78 1.18
C ASN A 7 10.81 -4.43 -0.02
N GLN A 8 10.97 -5.10 -1.17
CA GLN A 8 10.11 -4.86 -2.34
C GLN A 8 8.67 -5.28 -2.04
N TYR A 9 8.47 -6.45 -1.45
CA TYR A 9 7.16 -6.97 -1.09
C TYR A 9 6.41 -5.99 -0.16
N PHE A 10 7.03 -5.53 0.92
CA PHE A 10 6.42 -4.58 1.85
C PHE A 10 6.11 -3.23 1.21
N HIS A 11 6.96 -2.73 0.30
CA HIS A 11 6.66 -1.48 -0.41
C HIS A 11 5.48 -1.63 -1.37
N LEU A 12 5.36 -2.77 -2.05
CA LEU A 12 4.22 -3.06 -2.92
C LEU A 12 2.93 -3.20 -2.12
N LEU A 13 2.98 -3.86 -0.97
CA LEU A 13 1.85 -3.99 -0.06
C LEU A 13 1.35 -2.63 0.44
N LEU A 14 2.25 -1.78 0.95
CA LEU A 14 1.90 -0.42 1.35
C LEU A 14 1.40 0.41 0.16
N GLY A 15 1.97 0.18 -1.04
CA GLY A 15 1.53 0.79 -2.28
C GLY A 15 0.08 0.46 -2.61
N ASP A 16 -0.34 -0.79 -2.43
CA ASP A 16 -1.72 -1.20 -2.68
C ASP A 16 -2.69 -0.61 -1.65
N ILE A 17 -2.32 -0.55 -0.36
CA ILE A 17 -3.12 0.14 0.65
C ILE A 17 -3.29 1.62 0.28
N ALA A 18 -2.20 2.30 -0.10
CA ALA A 18 -2.24 3.69 -0.53
C ALA A 18 -3.09 3.91 -1.80
N MET A 19 -2.98 3.00 -2.77
CA MET A 19 -3.81 3.02 -3.98
C MET A 19 -5.27 2.81 -3.65
N ALA A 20 -5.62 1.82 -2.82
CA ALA A 20 -7.00 1.57 -2.42
C ALA A 20 -7.62 2.76 -1.70
N MET A 21 -6.86 3.43 -0.82
CA MET A 21 -7.26 4.68 -0.18
C MET A 21 -7.56 5.80 -1.20
N ALA A 22 -6.66 5.98 -2.16
CA ALA A 22 -6.77 7.04 -3.15
C ALA A 22 -7.90 6.79 -4.16
N ILE A 23 -8.07 5.54 -4.58
CA ILE A 23 -9.18 5.08 -5.43
C ILE A 23 -10.50 5.33 -4.69
N ALA A 24 -10.66 4.87 -3.44
CA ALA A 24 -11.87 5.11 -2.67
C ALA A 24 -12.21 6.60 -2.48
N THR A 25 -11.20 7.48 -2.59
CA THR A 25 -11.39 8.94 -2.49
C THR A 25 -11.89 9.57 -3.81
N TYR A 26 -11.37 9.13 -4.96
CA TYR A 26 -11.59 9.80 -6.25
C TYR A 26 -12.38 8.99 -7.28
N ASP A 27 -12.47 7.68 -7.11
CA ASP A 27 -13.05 6.72 -8.04
C ASP A 27 -13.92 5.73 -7.26
N GLN A 28 -15.06 6.23 -6.77
CA GLN A 28 -15.97 5.50 -5.87
C GLN A 28 -16.65 4.30 -6.54
N ASP A 29 -16.70 4.28 -7.87
CA ASP A 29 -17.25 3.17 -8.65
C ASP A 29 -16.30 1.97 -8.70
N TYR A 30 -15.02 2.16 -8.33
CA TYR A 30 -14.05 1.08 -8.26
C TYR A 30 -14.02 0.41 -6.88
N VAL A 31 -14.70 -0.74 -6.78
CA VAL A 31 -14.69 -1.56 -5.56
C VAL A 31 -13.47 -2.47 -5.53
N VAL A 32 -12.50 -2.12 -4.67
CA VAL A 32 -11.22 -2.85 -4.54
C VAL A 32 -11.44 -4.30 -4.06
N ALA A 33 -12.26 -4.50 -3.03
CA ALA A 33 -12.44 -5.82 -2.40
C ALA A 33 -12.95 -6.91 -3.37
N GLU A 34 -13.73 -6.52 -4.39
CA GLU A 34 -14.28 -7.44 -5.40
C GLU A 34 -13.23 -7.91 -6.42
N ARG A 35 -12.05 -7.29 -6.45
CA ARG A 35 -11.03 -7.46 -7.50
C ARG A 35 -9.75 -8.12 -7.01
N LEU A 36 -9.73 -8.60 -5.76
CA LEU A 36 -8.54 -9.14 -5.10
C LEU A 36 -8.55 -10.68 -4.99
N THR A 37 -9.28 -11.38 -5.86
CA THR A 37 -9.13 -12.84 -6.00
C THR A 37 -7.68 -13.15 -6.36
N ASP A 38 -7.03 -13.98 -5.55
CA ASP A 38 -5.59 -14.29 -5.62
C ASP A 38 -4.71 -13.04 -5.53
N TYR A 39 -4.86 -12.30 -4.42
CA TYR A 39 -4.12 -11.09 -4.16
C TYR A 39 -2.59 -11.28 -4.29
N VAL A 40 -1.97 -10.40 -5.08
CA VAL A 40 -0.52 -10.27 -5.22
C VAL A 40 -0.15 -8.81 -5.06
N PRO A 41 0.79 -8.46 -4.16
CA PRO A 41 1.20 -7.08 -3.98
C PRO A 41 1.68 -6.40 -5.27
N GLY A 42 1.20 -5.17 -5.50
CA GLY A 42 1.47 -4.35 -6.69
C GLY A 42 0.44 -4.51 -7.81
N ARG A 43 -0.34 -5.60 -7.80
CA ARG A 43 -1.30 -5.90 -8.87
C ARG A 43 -2.45 -4.88 -8.92
N LEU A 44 -2.90 -4.37 -7.77
CA LEU A 44 -4.03 -3.42 -7.72
C LEU A 44 -3.76 -2.18 -8.56
N ARG A 45 -2.54 -1.64 -8.48
CA ARG A 45 -2.15 -0.46 -9.26
C ARG A 45 -2.21 -0.75 -10.75
N ASP A 46 -1.64 -1.87 -11.18
CA ASP A 46 -1.55 -2.24 -12.58
C ASP A 46 -2.95 -2.49 -13.17
N ASP A 47 -3.78 -3.24 -12.45
CA ASP A 47 -5.16 -3.54 -12.86
C ASP A 47 -6.02 -2.26 -12.94
N TRP A 48 -5.87 -1.34 -11.99
CA TRP A 48 -6.59 -0.06 -12.02
C TRP A 48 -6.11 0.84 -13.18
N LEU A 49 -4.79 0.95 -13.38
CA LEU A 49 -4.20 1.76 -14.46
C LEU A 49 -4.56 1.25 -15.85
N ALA A 50 -4.76 -0.06 -16.01
CA ALA A 50 -5.20 -0.66 -17.27
C ALA A 50 -6.66 -0.31 -17.62
N GLN A 51 -7.51 -0.03 -16.62
CA GLN A 51 -8.93 0.26 -16.80
C GLN A 51 -9.23 1.76 -16.92
N VAL A 52 -8.51 2.60 -16.16
CA VAL A 52 -8.80 4.04 -16.12
C VAL A 52 -8.26 4.75 -17.38
N THR A 53 -9.15 5.40 -18.12
CA THR A 53 -8.80 6.16 -19.33
C THR A 53 -8.64 7.67 -19.07
N ALA A 54 -9.30 8.18 -18.03
CA ALA A 54 -9.24 9.59 -17.64
C ALA A 54 -7.86 9.95 -17.05
N ALA A 55 -7.08 10.76 -17.80
CA ALA A 55 -5.71 11.11 -17.44
C ALA A 55 -5.61 11.98 -16.17
N ASP A 56 -6.58 12.86 -15.94
CA ASP A 56 -6.67 13.72 -14.76
C ASP A 56 -6.98 12.91 -13.50
N LEU A 57 -7.92 11.96 -13.58
CA LEU A 57 -8.23 11.02 -12.51
C LEU A 57 -7.01 10.18 -12.16
N ARG A 58 -6.33 9.63 -13.19
CA ARG A 58 -5.08 8.90 -13.05
C ARG A 58 -4.04 9.68 -12.25
N GLN A 59 -3.83 10.94 -12.60
CA GLN A 59 -2.85 11.80 -11.93
C GLN A 59 -3.23 12.06 -10.46
N ARG A 60 -4.51 12.33 -10.16
CA ARG A 60 -4.99 12.59 -8.80
C ARG A 60 -4.83 11.37 -7.89
N VAL A 61 -5.25 10.20 -8.35
CA VAL A 61 -5.15 8.95 -7.58
C VAL A 61 -3.69 8.59 -7.31
N VAL A 62 -2.85 8.56 -8.35
CA VAL A 62 -1.43 8.22 -8.19
C VAL A 62 -0.70 9.25 -7.31
N GLY A 63 -1.03 10.54 -7.46
CA GLY A 63 -0.49 11.61 -6.63
C GLY A 63 -0.83 11.41 -5.15
N LEU A 64 -2.09 11.13 -4.83
CA LEU A 64 -2.53 10.89 -3.45
C LEU A 64 -1.93 9.61 -2.87
N ALA A 65 -1.88 8.52 -3.63
CA ALA A 65 -1.26 7.27 -3.20
C ALA A 65 0.22 7.46 -2.86
N ASN A 66 0.98 8.15 -3.72
CA ASN A 66 2.39 8.46 -3.46
C ASN A 66 2.58 9.32 -2.20
N ALA A 67 1.69 10.29 -1.96
CA ALA A 67 1.74 11.11 -0.74
C ALA A 67 1.43 10.29 0.52
N ALA A 68 0.51 9.33 0.44
CA ALA A 68 0.13 8.47 1.56
C ALA A 68 1.23 7.47 1.97
N MET A 69 2.09 7.05 1.03
CA MET A 69 3.17 6.07 1.28
C MET A 69 4.04 6.42 2.50
N GLY A 70 4.47 7.68 2.60
CA GLY A 70 5.31 8.12 3.70
C GLY A 70 4.62 8.02 5.07
N SER A 71 3.30 8.21 5.11
CA SER A 71 2.49 8.08 6.33
C SER A 71 2.29 6.62 6.71
N LEU A 72 2.00 5.75 5.75
CA LEU A 72 1.80 4.31 6.00
C LEU A 72 3.05 3.64 6.57
N GLN A 73 4.26 4.05 6.14
CA GLN A 73 5.53 3.55 6.67
C GLN A 73 5.79 3.91 8.14
N ARG A 74 4.96 4.76 8.74
CA ARG A 74 5.06 5.16 10.14
C ARG A 74 3.95 4.59 11.03
N LEU A 75 2.98 3.88 10.44
CA LEU A 75 1.90 3.29 11.20
C LEU A 75 2.39 2.06 11.97
N GLU A 76 1.82 1.89 13.16
CA GLU A 76 1.99 0.68 13.95
C GLU A 76 1.06 -0.43 13.44
N GLN A 77 1.27 -1.67 13.91
CA GLN A 77 0.56 -2.85 13.44
C GLN A 77 -0.97 -2.71 13.43
N GLU A 78 -1.57 -2.22 14.52
CA GLU A 78 -3.02 -2.08 14.64
C GLU A 78 -3.60 -1.09 13.62
N GLU A 79 -2.95 0.07 13.45
CA GLU A 79 -3.37 1.11 12.52
C GLU A 79 -3.23 0.65 11.07
N LEU A 80 -2.15 -0.08 10.77
CA LEU A 80 -1.91 -0.63 9.44
C LEU A 80 -2.93 -1.72 9.09
N SER A 81 -3.22 -2.65 10.01
CA SER A 81 -4.26 -3.66 9.85
C SER A 81 -5.65 -3.02 9.67
N ALA A 82 -5.97 -2.00 10.46
CA ALA A 82 -7.23 -1.27 10.34
C ALA A 82 -7.36 -0.57 8.98
N ALA A 83 -6.30 0.09 8.51
CA ALA A 83 -6.29 0.72 7.19
C ALA A 83 -6.49 -0.30 6.07
N ALA A 84 -5.71 -1.38 6.07
CA ALA A 84 -5.84 -2.43 5.06
C ALA A 84 -7.25 -3.03 5.02
N THR A 85 -7.81 -3.35 6.19
CA THR A 85 -9.18 -3.89 6.32
C THR A 85 -10.22 -2.92 5.77
N ARG A 86 -10.11 -1.64 6.15
CA ARG A 86 -11.04 -0.58 5.72
C ARG A 86 -11.07 -0.43 4.20
N TYR A 87 -9.93 -0.60 3.53
CA TYR A 87 -9.79 -0.42 2.08
C TYR A 87 -9.73 -1.74 1.31
N GLY A 88 -10.01 -2.86 1.98
CA GLY A 88 -10.19 -4.17 1.36
C GLY A 88 -8.90 -4.93 1.01
N ILE A 89 -7.72 -4.49 1.46
CA ILE A 89 -6.46 -5.20 1.21
C ILE A 89 -6.31 -6.35 2.23
N PRO A 90 -6.18 -7.61 1.78
CA PRO A 90 -6.10 -8.77 2.69
C PRO A 90 -4.69 -8.88 3.28
N ILE A 91 -4.52 -8.34 4.49
CA ILE A 91 -3.30 -8.56 5.29
C ILE A 91 -3.68 -9.15 6.64
N GLU A 92 -2.91 -10.14 7.07
CA GLU A 92 -3.02 -10.69 8.42
C GLU A 92 -2.25 -9.82 9.42
N ALA A 93 -2.67 -9.84 10.68
CA ALA A 93 -2.03 -9.06 11.74
C ALA A 93 -0.53 -9.36 11.89
N ALA A 94 -0.12 -10.63 11.73
CA ALA A 94 1.28 -11.03 11.78
C ALA A 94 2.11 -10.35 10.67
N LEU A 95 1.60 -10.34 9.44
CA LEU A 95 2.27 -9.66 8.32
C LEU A 95 2.31 -8.14 8.53
N ALA A 96 1.25 -7.55 9.07
CA ALA A 96 1.22 -6.13 9.39
C ALA A 96 2.28 -5.75 10.45
N GLN A 97 2.51 -6.62 11.45
CA GLN A 97 3.59 -6.46 12.42
C GLN A 97 4.97 -6.50 11.72
N GLU A 98 5.21 -7.48 10.86
CA GLU A 98 6.49 -7.60 10.16
C GLU A 98 6.81 -6.35 9.31
N VAL A 99 5.78 -5.77 8.67
CA VAL A 99 5.90 -4.53 7.90
C VAL A 99 6.25 -3.36 8.82
N ALA A 100 5.52 -3.19 9.93
CA ALA A 100 5.77 -2.12 10.91
C ALA A 100 7.22 -2.20 11.45
N ASP A 101 7.63 -3.39 11.91
CA ASP A 101 8.98 -3.64 12.43
C ASP A 101 10.07 -3.38 11.38
N HIS A 102 9.82 -3.71 10.11
CA HIS A 102 10.78 -3.46 9.03
C HIS A 102 11.05 -1.97 8.84
N PHE A 103 9.98 -1.16 8.75
CA PHE A 103 10.12 0.28 8.53
C PHE A 103 10.60 1.02 9.78
N GLU A 104 10.23 0.54 10.97
CA GLU A 104 10.74 1.07 12.24
C GLU A 104 12.26 0.84 12.36
N ARG A 105 12.72 -0.40 12.15
CA ARG A 105 14.16 -0.73 12.18
C ARG A 105 14.94 0.06 11.15
N ARG A 106 14.42 0.21 9.94
CA ARG A 106 15.06 1.01 8.87
C ARG A 106 15.21 2.47 9.28
N ARG A 107 14.18 3.07 9.88
CA ARG A 107 14.22 4.45 10.40
C ARG A 107 15.25 4.58 11.52
N ASN A 108 15.23 3.67 12.48
CA ASN A 108 16.15 3.66 13.62
C ASN A 108 17.62 3.48 13.17
N ALA A 109 17.88 2.68 12.13
CA ALA A 109 19.21 2.52 11.55
C ALA A 109 19.74 3.81 10.93
N VAL A 110 18.91 4.55 10.17
CA VAL A 110 19.29 5.85 9.59
C VAL A 110 19.60 6.88 10.67
N LEU A 111 18.82 6.89 11.76
CA LEU A 111 19.04 7.80 12.88
C LEU A 111 20.34 7.50 13.64
N ARG A 112 20.70 6.21 13.79
CA ARG A 112 21.95 5.80 14.44
C ARG A 112 23.20 6.19 13.63
N TYR A 113 23.13 6.15 12.30
CA TYR A 113 24.26 6.54 11.43
C TYR A 113 24.55 8.05 11.44
N ARG A 114 23.56 8.88 11.82
CA ARG A 114 23.68 10.34 11.82
C ARG A 114 24.06 10.94 13.19
N ARG A 115 24.30 10.11 14.20
CA ARG A 115 24.79 10.52 15.52
C ARG A 115 26.29 10.25 15.60
#